data_AF-A0A859CV91-F1
#
_entry.id   AF-A0A859CV91-F1
#
_cell.length_a   1.000
_cell.length_b   1.000
_cell.length_c   1.000
_cell.angle_alpha   90.00
_cell.angle_beta   90.00
_cell.angle_gamma   90.00
#
_symmetry.space_group_name_H-M   'P 1'
#
loop_
_entity.id
_entity.type
_entity.pdbx_description
1 polymer ?
#
loop_
_entity_poly.entity_id
_entity_poly.type
_entity_poly.pdbx_seq_one_letter_code
_entity_poly.pdbx_strand_id
1 'polypeptide(L)'
;MSPQTNGICERFHKMILNELYQVAFRKKLYDSLEALQKDLDEWMVYYNNDRTHQGKMCCGRTPVDTLLDGKAVWAEKNLTQI
;
A
#
# COMPACT_ATOMS: atom_id res chain seq x y z
N MET A 1 -18.53 4.81 19.65
CA MET A 1 -17.93 4.41 18.36
C MET A 1 -16.62 5.15 18.20
N SER A 2 -15.48 4.47 18.16
CA SER A 2 -14.24 5.13 17.71
C SER A 2 -14.29 5.24 16.18
N PRO A 3 -13.92 6.37 15.57
CA PRO A 3 -13.90 6.48 14.12
C PRO A 3 -12.96 5.44 13.51
N GLN A 4 -13.46 4.64 12.57
CA GLN A 4 -12.60 3.89 11.65
C GLN A 4 -11.89 4.91 10.77
N THR A 5 -10.65 5.22 11.11
CA THR A 5 -9.90 6.24 10.38
C THR A 5 -9.30 5.63 9.13
N ASN A 6 -9.79 6.06 7.95
CA ASN A 6 -9.23 5.75 6.63
C ASN A 6 -7.84 6.39 6.38
N GLY A 7 -7.16 6.86 7.42
CA GLY A 7 -5.94 7.68 7.29
C GLY A 7 -4.77 6.95 6.63
N ILE A 8 -4.73 5.61 6.66
CA ILE A 8 -3.73 4.84 5.89
C ILE A 8 -4.05 4.90 4.40
N CYS A 9 -5.30 4.63 4.02
CA CYS A 9 -5.75 4.69 2.62
C CYS A 9 -5.57 6.11 2.05
N GLU A 10 -5.96 7.14 2.81
CA GLU A 10 -5.78 8.54 2.39
C GLU A 10 -4.30 8.90 2.18
N ARG A 11 -3.41 8.45 3.07
CA ARG A 11 -1.96 8.65 2.91
C ARG A 11 -1.42 7.90 1.70
N PHE A 12 -1.88 6.67 1.46
CA PHE A 12 -1.53 5.91 0.28
C PHE A 12 -1.92 6.65 -1.01
N HIS A 13 -3.16 7.13 -1.11
CA HIS A 13 -3.62 7.87 -2.28
C HIS A 13 -2.84 9.18 -2.53
N LYS A 14 -2.47 9.90 -1.47
CA LYS A 14 -1.58 11.07 -1.61
C LYS A 14 -0.18 10.68 -2.08
N MET A 15 0.33 9.56 -1.60
CA MET A 15 1.67 9.08 -1.94
C MET A 15 1.78 8.64 -3.39
N ILE A 16 0.84 7.80 -3.86
CA ILE A 16 0.83 7.35 -5.26
C ILE A 16 0.61 8.51 -6.23
N LEU A 17 -0.20 9.51 -5.84
CA LEU A 17 -0.34 10.74 -6.63
C LEU A 17 0.99 11.48 -6.78
N ASN A 18 1.71 11.70 -5.67
CA ASN A 18 2.94 12.50 -5.66
C ASN A 18 4.14 11.76 -6.26
N GLU A 19 4.29 10.47 -5.96
CA GLU A 19 5.48 9.68 -6.32
C GLU A 19 5.35 9.02 -7.69
N LEU A 20 4.16 8.55 -8.07
CA LEU A 20 3.91 7.92 -9.37
C LEU A 20 3.29 8.91 -10.36
N TYR A 21 2.01 9.26 -10.20
CA TYR A 21 1.25 9.93 -11.27
C TYR A 21 1.83 11.28 -11.68
N GLN A 22 2.16 12.14 -10.72
CA GLN A 22 2.75 13.45 -11.03
C GLN A 22 4.12 13.34 -11.71
N VAL A 23 4.91 12.32 -11.38
CA VAL A 23 6.24 12.10 -11.97
C VAL A 23 6.11 11.49 -13.36
N ALA A 24 5.29 10.44 -13.48
CA ALA A 24 4.95 9.73 -14.71
C ALA A 24 4.48 10.71 -15.80
N PHE A 25 3.43 11.49 -15.52
CA PHE A 25 2.83 12.40 -16.50
C PHE A 25 3.72 13.60 -16.87
N ARG A 26 4.78 13.87 -16.11
CA ARG A 26 5.81 14.86 -16.49
C ARG A 26 6.94 14.27 -17.33
N LYS A 27 7.22 12.97 -17.20
CA LYS A 27 8.40 12.32 -17.81
C LYS A 27 8.08 11.49 -19.05
N LYS A 28 6.87 10.96 -19.15
CA LYS A 28 6.46 10.00 -20.18
C LYS A 28 5.09 10.41 -20.74
N LEU A 29 4.99 10.41 -22.06
CA LEU A 29 3.70 10.46 -22.74
C LEU A 29 3.18 9.03 -22.84
N TYR A 30 1.96 8.82 -22.34
CA TYR A 30 1.28 7.54 -22.42
C TYR A 30 0.33 7.57 -23.62
N ASP A 31 0.47 6.59 -24.50
CA ASP A 31 -0.37 6.41 -25.69
C ASP A 31 -1.58 5.51 -25.44
N SER A 32 -1.58 4.82 -24.29
CA SER A 32 -2.54 3.79 -23.91
C SER A 32 -2.66 3.70 -22.39
N LEU A 33 -3.80 3.19 -21.91
CA LEU A 33 -4.01 2.98 -20.48
C LEU A 33 -3.13 1.84 -19.97
N GLU A 34 -2.89 0.83 -20.80
CA GLU A 34 -2.06 -0.33 -20.54
C GLU A 34 -0.61 0.08 -20.23
N ALA A 35 -0.07 1.07 -20.97
CA ALA A 35 1.25 1.60 -20.71
C ALA A 35 1.36 2.31 -19.34
N LEU A 36 0.28 2.96 -18.89
CA LEU A 36 0.22 3.56 -17.55
C LEU A 36 0.03 2.50 -16.47
N GLN A 37 -0.81 1.49 -16.72
CA GLN A 37 -1.05 0.39 -15.81
C GLN A 37 0.23 -0.38 -15.52
N LYS A 38 1.10 -0.59 -16.52
CA LYS A 38 2.39 -1.25 -16.30
C LYS A 38 3.28 -0.51 -15.29
N ASP A 39 3.41 0.81 -15.45
CA ASP A 39 4.22 1.63 -14.53
C ASP A 39 3.59 1.65 -13.13
N LEU A 40 2.25 1.64 -13.05
CA LEU A 40 1.52 1.51 -11.80
C LEU A 40 1.78 0.15 -11.13
N ASP A 41 1.70 -0.95 -11.86
CA ASP A 41 1.92 -2.30 -11.32
C ASP A 41 3.35 -2.45 -10.78
N GLU A 42 4.35 -1.97 -11.52
CA GLU A 42 5.75 -1.95 -11.08
C GLU A 42 5.92 -1.12 -9.79
N TRP A 43 5.31 0.06 -9.72
CA TRP A 43 5.35 0.90 -8.52
C TRP A 43 4.64 0.24 -7.33
N MET A 44 3.53 -0.46 -7.56
CA MET A 44 2.79 -1.18 -6.53
C MET A 44 3.59 -2.36 -5.96
N VAL A 45 4.34 -3.08 -6.80
CA VAL A 45 5.25 -4.14 -6.34
C VAL A 45 6.29 -3.55 -5.39
N TYR A 46 6.95 -2.46 -5.78
CA TYR A 46 7.92 -1.77 -4.93
C TYR A 46 7.28 -1.29 -3.61
N TYR A 47 6.14 -0.61 -3.69
CA TYR A 47 5.44 -0.09 -2.52
C TYR A 47 5.09 -1.20 -1.52
N ASN A 48 4.60 -2.33 -2.00
CA ASN A 48 4.13 -3.41 -1.14
C ASN A 48 5.26 -4.29 -0.57
N ASN A 49 6.35 -4.47 -1.30
CA ASN A 49 7.37 -5.48 -0.95
C ASN A 49 8.72 -4.89 -0.53
N ASP A 50 9.06 -3.67 -0.93
CA ASP A 50 10.38 -3.09 -0.68
C ASP A 50 10.32 -1.86 0.23
N ARG A 51 9.22 -1.11 0.16
CA ARG A 51 9.07 0.15 0.90
C ARG A 51 8.71 -0.10 2.36
N THR A 52 9.65 0.15 3.26
CA THR A 52 9.40 0.12 4.71
C THR A 52 8.62 1.34 5.18
N HIS A 53 7.73 1.16 6.16
CA HIS A 53 6.95 2.24 6.75
C HIS A 53 7.15 2.33 8.26
N GLN A 54 7.65 3.47 8.74
CA GLN A 54 7.93 3.71 10.17
C GLN A 54 6.69 4.07 11.02
N GLY A 55 5.49 4.04 10.43
CA GLY A 55 4.25 4.34 11.16
C GLY A 55 3.90 3.27 12.20
N LYS A 56 3.09 3.62 13.20
CA LYS A 56 2.66 2.74 14.32
C LYS A 56 2.16 1.35 13.90
N MET A 57 1.58 1.20 12.72
CA MET A 57 1.06 -0.09 12.26
C MET A 57 2.15 -0.97 11.62
N CYS A 58 2.99 -0.38 10.77
CA CYS A 58 4.01 -1.13 10.04
C CYS A 58 5.30 -1.31 10.85
N CYS A 59 5.65 -0.38 11.75
CA CYS A 59 6.83 -0.48 12.63
C CYS A 59 8.14 -0.80 11.89
N GLY A 60 8.35 -0.18 10.72
CA GLY A 60 9.52 -0.41 9.88
C GLY A 60 9.41 -1.62 8.95
N ARG A 61 8.31 -2.37 8.99
CA ARG A 61 8.01 -3.44 8.03
C ARG A 61 7.41 -2.90 6.73
N THR A 62 7.37 -3.75 5.72
CA THR A 62 6.67 -3.48 4.46
C THR A 62 5.16 -3.68 4.62
N PRO A 63 4.33 -3.16 3.70
CA PRO A 63 2.89 -3.42 3.72
C PRO A 63 2.56 -4.92 3.70
N VAL A 64 3.26 -5.72 2.89
CA VAL A 64 2.98 -7.16 2.79
C VAL A 64 3.33 -7.89 4.08
N ASP A 65 4.47 -7.59 4.71
CA ASP A 65 4.84 -8.18 6.00
C ASP A 65 3.81 -7.85 7.08
N THR A 66 3.36 -6.60 7.11
CA THR A 66 2.33 -6.14 8.06
C THR A 66 1.00 -6.87 7.86
N LEU A 67 0.62 -7.14 6.60
CA LEU A 67 -0.59 -7.87 6.26
C LEU A 67 -0.51 -9.35 6.68
N LEU A 68 0.63 -10.01 6.41
CA LEU A 68 0.84 -11.41 6.76
C LEU A 68 0.81 -11.62 8.28
N ASP A 69 1.49 -10.76 9.04
CA ASP A 69 1.46 -10.80 10.50
C ASP A 69 0.04 -10.55 11.04
N GLY A 70 -0.69 -9.59 10.45
CA GLY A 70 -2.09 -9.32 10.80
C GLY A 70 -3.01 -10.53 10.54
N LYS A 71 -2.77 -11.27 9.45
CA LYS A 71 -3.54 -12.48 9.11
C LYS A 71 -3.31 -13.60 10.12
N ALA A 72 -2.08 -13.80 10.58
CA ALA A 72 -1.77 -14.78 11.63
C ALA A 72 -2.51 -14.46 12.94
N VAL A 73 -2.41 -13.20 13.40
CA VAL A 73 -3.11 -12.74 14.62
C VAL A 73 -4.63 -12.90 14.50
N TRP A 74 -5.20 -12.66 13.32
CA TRP A 74 -6.64 -12.87 13.09
C TRP A 74 -7.02 -14.35 13.17
N ALA A 75 -6.23 -15.24 12.56
CA ALA A 75 -6.48 -16.68 12.61
C ALA A 75 -6.45 -17.21 14.06
N GLU A 76 -5.48 -16.80 14.86
CA GLU A 76 -5.38 -17.15 16.29
C GLU A 76 -6.63 -16.74 17.07
N LYS A 77 -7.13 -15.52 16.85
CA LYS A 77 -8.33 -15.01 17.53
C LYS A 77 -9.60 -15.75 17.11
N ASN A 78 -9.70 -16.17 15.86
CA ASN A 78 -10.84 -16.93 15.38
C ASN A 78 -10.88 -18.36 15.90
N LEU A 79 -9.71 -18.98 16.12
CA LEU A 79 -9.63 -20.34 16.68
C LEU A 79 -10.08 -20.37 18.16
N THR A 80 -9.94 -19.26 18.89
CA THR A 80 -10.45 -19.13 20.27
C THR A 80 -11.96 -18.85 20.38
N GLN A 81 -12.69 -18.79 19.25
CA GLN A 81 -14.14 -18.56 19.23
C GLN A 81 -14.97 -19.81 18.86
N ILE A 82 -14.37 -20.99 18.82
CA ILE A 82 -15.05 -22.29 18.62
C ILE A 82 -15.04 -23.08 19.92
#